data_AF-A0A160NX20-F1
#
_entry.id   AF-A0A160NX20-F1
#
_cell.length_a   1.000
_cell.length_b   1.000
_cell.length_c   1.000
_cell.angle_alpha   90.00
_cell.angle_beta   90.00
_cell.angle_gamma   90.00
#
_symmetry.space_group_name_H-M   'P 1'
#
loop_
_entity.id
_entity.type
_entity.pdbx_description
1 polymer ?
#
loop_
_entity_poly.entity_id
_entity_poly.type
_entity_poly.pdbx_seq_one_letter_code
_entity_poly.pdbx_strand_id
1 'polypeptide(L)'
;MPEHKMVIVNGVRVRAEDEARYRRRRTVVSEGGQAAPLTRAQAKPKQDDAPEAGGGFDPSQYTVLQVIAYLAEADMEETARVLDVEASSDARKGLLERREEFLAEARQREAAGGFGGGA
;
A
#
# COMPACT_ATOMS: atom_id res chain seq x y z
N MET A 1 -39.82 -14.24 8.72
CA MET A 1 -38.41 -13.81 8.85
C MET A 1 -37.66 -14.95 9.49
N PRO A 2 -36.53 -15.44 8.93
CA PRO A 2 -35.79 -16.52 9.56
C PRO A 2 -35.24 -16.03 10.91
N GLU A 3 -35.67 -16.66 12.00
CA GLU A 3 -35.12 -16.41 13.33
C GLU A 3 -33.68 -16.91 13.35
N HIS A 4 -32.71 -16.00 13.19
CA HIS A 4 -31.30 -16.34 13.32
C HIS A 4 -30.98 -16.65 14.79
N LYS A 5 -31.24 -17.90 15.20
CA LYS A 5 -30.90 -18.41 16.53
C LYS A 5 -29.38 -18.47 16.66
N MET A 6 -28.85 -17.63 17.55
CA MET A 6 -27.43 -17.59 17.89
C MET A 6 -27.15 -18.59 19.01
N VAL A 7 -26.22 -19.49 18.79
CA VAL A 7 -25.73 -20.47 19.77
C VAL A 7 -24.31 -20.08 20.22
N ILE A 8 -23.98 -20.35 21.47
CA ILE A 8 -22.63 -20.08 22.00
C ILE A 8 -21.81 -21.37 21.89
N VAL A 9 -20.77 -21.35 21.07
CA VAL A 9 -19.81 -22.45 20.94
C VAL A 9 -18.47 -21.97 21.48
N ASN A 10 -18.04 -22.52 22.63
CA ASN A 10 -16.75 -22.20 23.27
C ASN A 10 -16.52 -20.70 23.50
N GLY A 11 -17.56 -19.97 23.94
CA GLY A 11 -17.50 -18.52 24.21
C GLY A 11 -17.75 -17.62 23.00
N VAL A 12 -17.88 -18.18 21.79
CA VAL A 12 -18.19 -17.42 20.56
C VAL A 12 -19.66 -17.58 20.19
N ARG A 13 -20.36 -16.47 19.96
CA ARG A 13 -21.74 -16.47 19.45
C ARG A 13 -21.71 -16.75 17.95
N VAL A 14 -22.23 -17.91 17.54
CA VAL A 14 -22.32 -18.33 16.14
C VAL A 14 -23.78 -18.59 15.77
N ARG A 15 -24.12 -18.51 14.48
CA ARG A 15 -25.46 -18.92 14.02
C ARG A 15 -25.61 -20.43 14.13
N ALA A 16 -26.82 -20.91 14.39
CA ALA A 16 -27.10 -22.35 14.49
C ALA A 16 -26.69 -23.12 13.21
N GLU A 17 -26.84 -22.52 12.03
CA GLU A 17 -26.40 -23.08 10.74
C GLU A 17 -24.87 -23.27 10.64
N ASP A 18 -24.09 -22.46 11.36
CA ASP A 18 -22.63 -22.49 11.35
C ASP A 18 -22.03 -23.32 12.51
N GLU A 19 -22.86 -23.85 13.41
CA GLU A 19 -22.42 -24.61 14.59
C GLU A 19 -21.55 -25.82 14.21
N ALA A 20 -22.01 -26.62 13.24
CA ALA A 20 -21.27 -27.80 12.77
C ALA A 20 -19.94 -27.41 12.10
N ARG A 21 -19.91 -26.28 11.39
CA ARG A 21 -18.71 -25.75 10.75
C ARG A 21 -17.69 -25.27 11.77
N TYR A 22 -18.16 -24.59 12.82
CA TYR A 22 -17.31 -24.07 13.89
C TYR A 22 -16.72 -25.19 14.75
N ARG A 23 -17.52 -26.22 15.07
CA ARG A 23 -17.00 -27.43 15.76
C ARG A 23 -15.95 -28.16 14.92
N ARG A 24 -16.18 -28.34 13.61
CA ARG A 24 -15.21 -29.01 12.72
C ARG A 24 -13.91 -28.23 12.53
N ARG A 25 -13.93 -26.89 12.42
CA ARG A 25 -12.67 -26.13 12.27
C ARG A 25 -11.76 -26.28 13.48
N ARG A 26 -12.29 -26.36 14.70
CA ARG A 26 -11.45 -26.45 15.89
C ARG A 26 -10.78 -27.81 16.06
N THR A 27 -11.40 -28.90 15.61
CA THR A 27 -10.72 -30.22 15.62
C THR A 27 -9.52 -30.25 14.68
N VAL A 28 -9.48 -29.41 13.64
CA VAL A 28 -8.30 -29.27 12.74
C VAL A 28 -7.24 -28.33 13.32
N VAL A 29 -7.64 -27.33 14.10
CA VAL A 29 -6.71 -26.36 14.72
C VAL A 29 -6.00 -26.94 15.95
N SER A 30 -6.58 -27.94 16.61
CA SER A 30 -6.01 -28.59 17.80
C SER A 30 -4.76 -29.46 17.54
N GLU A 31 -4.38 -29.71 16.28
CA GLU A 31 -3.15 -30.44 15.94
C GLU A 31 -2.00 -29.57 15.37
N GLY A 32 -2.14 -28.24 15.26
CA GLY A 32 -1.00 -27.43 14.81
C GLY A 32 -1.24 -25.99 14.38
N GLY A 33 -2.28 -25.31 14.89
CA GLY A 33 -2.58 -23.94 14.46
C GLY A 33 -2.57 -22.94 15.60
N GLN A 34 -1.39 -22.52 16.07
CA GLN A 34 -1.31 -21.21 16.72
C GLN A 34 -1.83 -20.19 15.69
N ALA A 35 -2.97 -19.57 15.98
CA ALA A 35 -3.42 -18.42 15.22
C ALA A 35 -2.30 -17.37 15.33
N ALA A 36 -1.54 -17.22 14.26
CA ALA A 36 -0.54 -16.17 14.16
C ALA A 36 -1.24 -14.84 14.50
N PRO A 37 -0.63 -13.96 15.31
CA PRO A 37 -1.23 -12.69 15.62
C PRO A 37 -1.53 -11.95 14.31
N LEU A 38 -2.74 -11.42 14.17
CA LEU A 38 -3.21 -10.64 13.01
C LEU A 38 -2.48 -9.28 12.86
N THR A 39 -1.25 -9.16 13.37
CA THR A 39 -0.42 -7.96 13.38
C THR A 39 0.82 -8.16 12.53
N ARG A 40 0.62 -8.40 11.24
CA ARG A 40 1.47 -7.84 10.19
C ARG A 40 0.71 -8.07 8.91
N ALA A 41 0.21 -6.99 8.31
CA ALA A 41 -0.10 -7.02 6.90
C ALA A 41 1.13 -7.62 6.19
N GLN A 42 0.98 -8.84 5.68
CA GLN A 42 1.90 -9.41 4.70
C GLN A 42 1.69 -8.60 3.42
N ALA A 43 2.23 -7.38 3.39
CA ALA A 43 2.59 -6.78 2.13
C ALA A 43 3.61 -7.73 1.51
N LYS A 44 3.18 -8.53 0.53
CA LYS A 44 4.12 -9.25 -0.32
C LYS A 44 5.02 -8.18 -0.95
N PRO A 45 6.33 -8.13 -0.66
CA PRO A 45 7.21 -7.40 -1.55
C PRO A 45 7.19 -8.19 -2.84
N LYS A 46 6.57 -7.65 -3.88
CA LYS A 46 6.87 -8.10 -5.23
C LYS A 46 8.26 -7.56 -5.51
N GLN A 47 9.28 -8.29 -5.07
CA GLN A 47 10.58 -8.25 -5.71
C GLN A 47 10.36 -8.95 -7.06
N ASP A 48 10.08 -8.17 -8.09
CA ASP A 48 10.31 -8.62 -9.45
C ASP A 48 11.69 -8.11 -9.85
N ASP A 49 12.59 -9.07 -10.06
CA ASP A 49 13.89 -8.95 -10.71
C ASP A 49 13.79 -8.24 -12.07
N ALA A 50 14.53 -7.14 -12.25
CA ALA A 50 15.50 -6.94 -13.34
C ALA A 50 15.92 -5.45 -13.43
N PRO A 51 17.21 -5.14 -13.63
CA PRO A 51 17.66 -3.80 -13.93
C PRO A 51 17.44 -3.53 -15.42
N GLU A 52 16.30 -2.95 -15.79
CA GLU A 52 16.20 -2.33 -17.12
C GLU A 52 17.00 -1.03 -17.12
N ALA A 53 18.14 -1.11 -17.79
CA ALA A 53 19.03 0.00 -18.10
C ALA A 53 18.24 1.09 -18.87
N GLY A 54 17.85 2.14 -18.14
CA GLY A 54 16.99 3.22 -18.63
C GLY A 54 16.58 4.24 -17.56
N GLY A 55 16.85 3.95 -16.27
CA GLY A 55 17.27 4.96 -15.28
C GLY A 55 16.22 5.92 -14.72
N GLY A 56 14.96 5.52 -14.56
CA GLY A 56 13.95 6.37 -13.92
C GLY A 56 13.03 5.60 -12.96
N PHE A 57 12.55 6.27 -11.91
CA PHE A 57 11.54 5.76 -10.97
C PHE A 57 10.22 5.41 -11.69
N ASP A 58 9.75 4.16 -11.59
CA ASP A 58 8.42 3.74 -12.06
C ASP A 58 7.43 3.77 -10.89
N PRO A 59 6.53 4.77 -10.80
CA PRO A 59 5.63 4.88 -9.66
C PRO A 59 4.63 3.72 -9.58
N SER A 60 4.40 2.96 -10.67
CA SER A 60 3.47 1.82 -10.72
C SER A 60 3.90 0.65 -9.82
N GLN A 61 5.20 0.53 -9.55
CA GLN A 61 5.74 -0.50 -8.64
C GLN A 61 5.67 -0.10 -7.16
N TYR A 62 5.31 1.16 -6.86
CA TYR A 62 5.37 1.72 -5.52
C TYR A 62 3.99 2.12 -5.00
N THR A 63 3.85 2.13 -3.67
CA THR A 63 2.65 2.62 -2.99
C THR A 63 2.53 4.13 -3.10
N VAL A 64 1.32 4.67 -2.93
CA VAL A 64 1.07 6.14 -2.91
C VAL A 64 2.05 6.86 -1.98
N LEU A 65 2.27 6.34 -0.77
CA LEU A 65 3.15 6.96 0.22
C LEU A 65 4.62 6.97 -0.22
N GLN A 66 5.08 5.89 -0.87
CA GLN A 66 6.44 5.82 -1.42
C GLN A 66 6.62 6.78 -2.59
N VAL A 67 5.61 6.93 -3.44
CA VAL A 67 5.62 7.92 -4.53
C VAL A 67 5.65 9.34 -3.95
N ILE A 68 4.83 9.66 -2.94
CA ILE A 68 4.88 10.98 -2.27
C ILE A 68 6.25 11.25 -1.66
N ALA A 69 6.83 10.27 -0.98
CA ALA A 69 8.18 10.41 -0.40
C ALA A 69 9.23 10.66 -1.49
N TYR A 70 9.14 9.93 -2.61
CA TYR A 70 10.03 10.14 -3.76
C TYR A 70 9.86 11.54 -4.37
N LEU A 71 8.64 11.99 -4.60
CA LEU A 71 8.34 13.34 -5.13
C LEU A 71 8.78 14.47 -4.18
N ALA A 72 8.92 14.20 -2.88
CA ALA A 72 9.43 15.16 -1.91
C ALA A 72 10.95 15.36 -2.02
N GLU A 73 11.67 14.40 -2.61
CA GLU A 73 13.13 14.45 -2.77
C GLU A 73 13.54 14.70 -4.24
N ALA A 74 12.68 14.32 -5.19
CA ALA A 74 12.92 14.48 -6.62
C ALA A 74 13.07 15.95 -7.05
N ASP A 75 13.84 16.15 -8.11
CA ASP A 75 13.98 17.42 -8.81
C ASP A 75 12.74 17.75 -9.66
N MET A 76 12.72 18.92 -10.32
CA MET A 76 11.56 19.34 -11.09
C MET A 76 11.30 18.41 -12.28
N GLU A 77 12.35 17.99 -12.97
CA GLU A 77 12.27 17.17 -14.19
C GLU A 77 11.70 15.78 -13.87
N GLU A 78 12.21 15.15 -12.83
CA GLU A 78 11.78 13.83 -12.38
C GLU A 78 10.38 13.88 -11.75
N THR A 79 10.07 14.93 -10.97
CA THR A 79 8.72 15.15 -10.43
C THR A 79 7.68 15.23 -11.56
N ALA A 80 7.97 15.98 -12.63
CA ALA A 80 7.09 16.09 -13.79
C ALA A 80 6.92 14.74 -14.49
N ARG A 81 8.03 14.02 -14.74
CA ARG A 81 8.02 12.70 -15.39
C ARG A 81 7.16 11.70 -14.63
N VAL A 82 7.35 11.61 -13.31
CA VAL A 82 6.60 10.68 -12.45
C VAL A 82 5.11 11.03 -12.43
N LEU A 83 4.75 12.31 -12.34
CA LEU A 83 3.34 12.74 -12.35
C LEU A 83 2.66 12.51 -13.70
N ASP A 84 3.39 12.56 -14.81
CA ASP A 84 2.86 12.24 -16.14
C ASP A 84 2.62 10.73 -16.33
N VAL A 85 3.49 9.89 -15.77
CA VAL A 85 3.29 8.43 -15.72
C VAL A 85 2.06 8.08 -14.87
N GLU A 86 1.87 8.78 -13.74
CA GLU A 86 0.68 8.66 -12.90
C GLU A 86 -0.60 9.08 -13.63
N ALA A 87 -0.54 10.18 -14.37
CA ALA A 87 -1.67 10.69 -15.15
C ALA A 87 -2.09 9.68 -16.24
N SER A 88 -1.11 9.04 -16.88
CA SER A 88 -1.35 8.05 -17.93
C SER A 88 -1.97 6.75 -17.40
N SER A 89 -1.71 6.43 -16.13
CA SER A 89 -2.18 5.18 -15.50
C SER A 89 -3.51 5.34 -14.75
N ASP A 90 -4.00 6.58 -14.57
CA ASP A 90 -5.25 6.93 -13.86
C ASP A 90 -5.36 6.33 -12.44
N ALA A 91 -4.24 5.88 -11.87
CA ALA A 91 -4.22 5.05 -10.67
C ALA A 91 -4.49 5.85 -9.40
N ARG A 92 -4.08 7.13 -9.36
CA ARG A 92 -4.02 7.94 -8.13
C ARG A 92 -4.43 9.40 -8.37
N LYS A 93 -5.74 9.61 -8.55
CA LYS A 93 -6.32 10.96 -8.77
C LYS A 93 -5.91 11.99 -7.72
N GLY A 94 -5.76 11.60 -6.45
CA GLY A 94 -5.33 12.50 -5.38
C GLY A 94 -3.89 13.03 -5.52
N LEU A 95 -3.01 12.34 -6.26
CA LEU A 95 -1.68 12.89 -6.60
C LEU A 95 -1.78 13.94 -7.71
N LEU A 96 -2.66 13.71 -8.69
CA LEU A 96 -2.87 14.62 -9.82
C LEU A 96 -3.52 15.93 -9.40
N GLU A 97 -4.46 15.87 -8.43
CA GLU A 97 -5.05 17.07 -7.81
C GLU A 97 -3.99 17.95 -7.14
N ARG A 98 -2.90 17.34 -6.64
CA ARG A 98 -1.78 18.03 -5.98
C ARG A 98 -0.57 18.22 -6.90
N ARG A 99 -0.73 18.02 -8.22
CA ARG A 99 0.38 18.12 -9.19
C ARG A 99 1.09 19.46 -9.14
N GLU A 100 0.33 20.55 -9.07
CA GLU A 100 0.90 21.90 -8.99
C GLU A 100 1.67 22.13 -7.68
N GLU A 101 1.20 21.56 -6.58
CA GLU A 101 1.86 21.63 -5.27
C GLU A 101 3.23 20.95 -5.32
N PHE A 102 3.30 19.71 -5.83
CA PHE A 102 4.56 18.98 -5.97
C PHE A 102 5.57 19.68 -6.89
N LEU A 103 5.10 20.22 -8.03
CA LEU A 103 5.95 20.98 -8.94
C LEU A 103 6.45 22.30 -8.34
N ALA A 104 5.61 22.99 -7.57
CA ALA A 104 5.99 24.21 -6.87
C ALA A 104 7.02 23.91 -5.77
N GLU A 105 6.86 22.82 -5.02
CA GLU A 105 7.79 22.38 -3.99
C GLU A 105 9.14 21.98 -4.59
N ALA A 106 9.15 21.20 -5.68
CA ALA A 106 10.36 20.85 -6.41
C ALA A 106 11.09 22.10 -6.94
N ARG A 107 10.35 23.08 -7.49
CA ARG A 107 10.92 24.37 -7.92
C ARG A 107 11.55 25.15 -6.76
N GLN A 108 10.88 25.19 -5.61
CA GLN A 108 11.41 25.86 -4.43
C GLN A 108 12.68 25.17 -3.92
N ARG A 109 12.73 23.84 -3.96
CA ARG A 109 13.93 23.06 -3.60
C ARG A 109 15.08 23.28 -4.57
N GLU A 110 14.84 23.33 -5.87
CA GLU A 110 15.90 23.67 -6.84
C GLU A 110 16.42 25.10 -6.61
N ALA A 111 15.52 26.05 -6.37
CA ALA A 111 15.88 27.43 -6.06
C ALA A 111 16.66 27.55 -4.73
N ALA A 112 16.32 26.75 -3.72
CA ALA A 112 17.00 26.72 -2.42
C ALA A 112 18.30 25.88 -2.44
N GLY A 113 18.36 24.84 -3.27
CA GLY A 113 19.47 23.89 -3.44
C GLY A 113 20.60 24.42 -4.31
N GLY A 114 20.38 25.53 -5.03
CA GLY A 114 21.44 26.31 -5.70
C GLY A 114 22.51 26.89 -4.77
N PHE A 115 22.39 26.69 -3.45
CA PHE A 115 23.40 27.05 -2.44
C PHE A 115 23.90 25.84 -1.61
N GLY A 116 23.77 24.61 -2.13
CA GLY A 116 24.13 23.37 -1.40
C GLY A 116 25.02 22.39 -2.17
N GLY A 117 25.52 22.74 -3.35
CA GLY A 117 26.50 21.96 -4.10
C GLY A 117 27.91 22.51 -3.93
N GLY A 118 28.59 22.19 -2.83
CA GLY A 118 30.02 22.49 -2.68
C GLY A 118 30.55 22.53 -1.25
N ALA A 119 30.95 21.37 -0.73
CA ALA A 119 32.16 21.13 0.09
C ALA A 119 32.28 19.64 0.42
#